data_AF-A0A957C4Y6-F1
#
_entry.id   AF-A0A957C4Y6-F1
#
_cell.length_a   1.000
_cell.length_b   1.000
_cell.length_c   1.000
_cell.angle_alpha   90.00
_cell.angle_beta   90.00
_cell.angle_gamma   90.00
#
_symmetry.space_group_name_H-M   'P 1'
#
loop_
_entity.id
_entity.type
_entity.pdbx_description
1 polymer ?
#
loop_
_entity_poly.entity_id
_entity_poly.type
_entity_poly.pdbx_seq_one_letter_code
_entity_poly.pdbx_strand_id
1 'polypeptide(L)' 'MSLWGGRFSESADDSLRALNDSLRFDIRMVQEDIRGSQKYAKALAKAAVITDEECAMIRAGLDLVKQEF' A
#
# COMPACT_ATOMS: atom_id res chain seq x y z
N MET A 1 -0.57 11.37 -5.01
CA MET A 1 -1.60 10.60 -5.76
C MET A 1 -2.50 9.95 -4.72
N SER A 2 -3.82 10.11 -4.78
CA SER A 2 -4.75 9.47 -3.82
C SER A 2 -5.21 8.12 -4.38
N LEU A 3 -5.25 7.08 -3.53
CA LEU A 3 -5.74 5.75 -3.90
C LEU A 3 -7.21 5.73 -4.34
N TRP A 4 -8.01 6.71 -3.88
CA TRP A 4 -9.47 6.76 -4.11
C TRP A 4 -9.95 8.04 -4.79
N GLY A 5 -9.15 8.60 -5.69
CA GLY A 5 -9.44 9.88 -6.36
C GLY A 5 -10.04 9.80 -7.77
N GLY A 6 -10.07 8.62 -8.40
CA GLY A 6 -10.29 8.49 -9.86
C GLY A 6 -11.62 9.01 -10.41
N ARG A 7 -12.60 9.34 -9.56
CA ARG A 7 -13.93 9.83 -9.95
C ARG A 7 -14.19 11.28 -9.55
N PHE A 8 -13.25 11.93 -8.86
CA PHE A 8 -13.37 13.33 -8.43
C PHE A 8 -12.60 14.23 -9.38
N SER A 9 -13.18 15.38 -9.73
CA SER A 9 -12.52 16.41 -10.52
C SER A 9 -11.62 17.32 -9.68
N GLU A 10 -11.80 17.31 -8.36
CA GLU A 10 -11.11 18.18 -7.40
C GLU A 10 -10.53 17.37 -6.24
N SER A 11 -9.59 17.98 -5.51
CA SER A 11 -9.01 17.37 -4.32
C SER A 11 -9.95 17.48 -3.12
N ALA A 12 -9.84 16.55 -2.18
CA ALA A 12 -10.56 16.63 -0.92
C ALA A 12 -10.12 17.86 -0.11
N ASP A 13 -11.09 18.55 0.50
CA ASP A 13 -10.84 19.61 1.47
C ASP A 13 -10.00 19.10 2.66
N ASP A 14 -9.22 19.98 3.27
CA ASP A 14 -8.38 19.65 4.43
C ASP A 14 -9.22 19.12 5.60
N SER A 15 -10.42 19.65 5.79
CA SER A 15 -11.34 19.23 6.84
C SER A 15 -11.81 17.78 6.63
N LEU A 16 -12.06 17.41 5.37
CA LEU A 16 -12.45 16.04 5.01
C LEU A 16 -11.28 15.07 5.17
N ARG A 17 -10.06 15.48 4.80
CA ARG A 17 -8.85 14.67 5.00
C ARG A 17 -8.58 14.43 6.50
N ALA A 18 -8.61 15.48 7.32
CA ALA A 18 -8.40 15.36 8.75
C ALA A 18 -9.42 14.43 9.44
N LEU A 19 -10.67 14.44 8.96
CA LEU A 19 -11.72 13.55 9.43
C LEU A 19 -11.48 12.09 9.02
N ASN A 20 -11.08 11.85 7.77
CA ASN A 20 -11.01 10.52 7.17
C ASN A 20 -9.67 9.79 7.42
N ASP A 21 -8.57 10.51 7.58
CA ASP A 21 -7.24 9.91 7.69
C ASP A 21 -7.08 9.12 8.98
N SER A 22 -6.79 7.81 8.81
CA SER A 22 -6.67 6.86 9.92
C SER A 22 -5.23 6.59 10.35
N LEU A 23 -4.24 7.14 9.64
CA LEU A 23 -2.81 6.84 9.86
C LEU A 23 -2.38 6.99 11.33
N ARG A 24 -2.92 8.00 12.03
CA ARG A 24 -2.62 8.30 13.43
C ARG A 24 -2.84 7.11 14.39
N PHE A 25 -3.68 6.15 14.03
CA PHE A 25 -3.94 4.95 14.83
C PHE A 25 -3.70 3.64 14.06
N ASP A 26 -3.86 3.62 12.74
CA ASP A 26 -3.64 2.42 11.93
C ASP A 26 -2.15 2.09 11.73
N ILE A 27 -1.23 3.04 11.97
CA ILE A 27 0.22 2.81 11.87
C ILE A 27 0.69 1.59 12.68
N ARG A 28 -0.02 1.24 13.76
CA ARG A 28 0.26 0.03 14.56
C ARG A 28 0.15 -1.28 13.77
N MET A 29 -0.51 -1.26 12.60
CA MET A 29 -0.73 -2.41 11.72
C MET A 29 0.26 -2.48 10.55
N VAL A 30 1.30 -1.63 10.53
CA VAL A 30 2.24 -1.55 9.40
C VAL A 30 2.92 -2.89 9.12
N GLN A 31 3.25 -3.66 10.16
CA GLN A 31 3.91 -4.96 9.99
C GLN A 31 2.99 -6.00 9.34
N GLU A 32 1.70 -5.97 9.68
CA GLU A 32 0.66 -6.82 9.13
C GLU A 32 0.37 -6.45 7.68
N ASP A 33 0.24 -5.15 7.38
CA ASP A 33 -0.04 -4.64 6.03
C ASP A 33 1.10 -4.96 5.05
N ILE A 34 2.36 -4.77 5.48
CA ILE A 34 3.54 -5.16 4.68
C ILE A 34 3.55 -6.67 4.43
N ARG A 35 3.29 -7.48 5.46
CA ARG A 35 3.25 -8.95 5.33
C ARG A 35 2.14 -9.38 4.35
N GLY A 36 0.97 -8.76 4.45
CA GLY A 36 -0.16 -8.98 3.54
C GLY A 36 0.21 -8.62 2.11
N SER A 37 0.80 -7.46 1.90
CA SER A 37 1.26 -6.97 0.60
C SER A 37 2.29 -7.89 -0.05
N GLN A 38 3.27 -8.40 0.72
CA GLN A 38 4.24 -9.38 0.20
C GLN A 38 3.57 -10.71 -0.24
N LYS A 39 2.53 -11.15 0.47
CA LYS A 39 1.75 -12.33 0.07
C LYS A 39 0.92 -12.05 -1.17
N TYR A 40 0.33 -10.87 -1.26
CA TYR A 40 -0.45 -10.47 -2.42
C TYR A 40 0.41 -10.35 -3.69
N ALA A 41 1.62 -9.80 -3.59
CA ALA A 41 2.58 -9.78 -4.70
C ALA A 41 2.87 -11.20 -5.24
N LYS A 42 3.04 -12.20 -4.35
CA LYS A 42 3.18 -13.60 -4.76
C LYS A 42 1.92 -14.15 -5.44
N ALA A 43 0.74 -13.77 -4.96
CA ALA A 43 -0.52 -14.18 -5.57
C ALA A 43 -0.68 -13.58 -6.98
N LEU A 44 -0.30 -12.32 -7.17
CA LEU A 44 -0.30 -11.66 -8.48
C LEU A 44 0.67 -12.32 -9.46
N ALA A 45 1.88 -12.68 -9.02
CA ALA A 45 2.84 -13.41 -9.84
C ALA A 45 2.30 -14.79 -10.26
N LYS A 46 1.70 -15.53 -9.32
CA LYS A 46 1.06 -16.81 -9.60
C LYS A 46 -0.10 -16.68 -10.61
N ALA A 47 -0.80 -15.56 -10.59
CA ALA A 47 -1.87 -15.24 -11.53
C ALA A 47 -1.37 -14.65 -12.86
N ALA A 48 -0.04 -14.56 -13.06
CA ALA A 48 0.61 -13.93 -14.22
C ALA A 48 0.18 -12.48 -14.48
N VAL A 49 -0.24 -11.75 -13.43
CA VAL A 49 -0.53 -10.31 -13.50
C VAL A 49 0.78 -9.50 -13.48
N ILE A 50 1.78 -10.02 -12.77
CA ILE A 50 3.16 -9.52 -12.73
C ILE A 50 4.12 -10.68 -12.95
N THR A 51 5.35 -10.36 -13.35
CA THR A 51 6.44 -11.33 -13.49
C THR A 51 7.02 -11.74 -12.13
N ASP A 52 7.75 -12.85 -12.10
CA ASP A 52 8.49 -13.27 -10.90
C ASP A 52 9.59 -12.26 -10.50
N GLU A 53 10.19 -11.59 -11.49
CA GLU A 53 11.18 -10.53 -11.27
C GLU A 53 10.54 -9.29 -10.60
N GLU A 54 9.39 -8.83 -11.11
CA GLU A 54 8.62 -7.74 -10.48
C GLU A 54 8.17 -8.11 -9.06
N CYS A 55 7.74 -9.36 -8.85
CA CYS A 55 7.40 -9.86 -7.52
C CYS A 55 8.60 -9.81 -6.56
N ALA A 56 9.79 -10.20 -7.03
CA ALA A 56 11.01 -10.12 -6.23
C ALA A 56 11.36 -8.66 -5.89
N MET A 57 11.28 -7.74 -6.87
CA MET A 57 11.54 -6.31 -6.67
C MET A 57 10.57 -5.68 -5.67
N ILE A 58 9.26 -5.91 -5.82
CA ILE A 58 8.23 -5.39 -4.91
C ILE A 58 8.47 -5.88 -3.48
N ARG A 59 8.76 -7.18 -3.33
CA ARG A 59 9.00 -7.77 -2.00
C ARG A 59 10.26 -7.20 -1.34
N ALA A 60 11.34 -7.00 -2.11
CA ALA A 60 12.55 -6.37 -1.60
C ALA A 60 12.29 -4.92 -1.18
N GLY A 61 11.53 -4.15 -1.96
CA GLY A 61 11.10 -2.80 -1.58
C GLY A 61 10.28 -2.79 -0.29
N LEU A 62 9.34 -3.72 -0.14
CA LEU A 62 8.55 -3.87 1.08
C LEU A 62 9.41 -4.26 2.31
N ASP A 63 10.48 -5.04 2.12
CA ASP A 63 11.44 -5.35 3.20
C ASP A 63 12.27 -4.13 3.61
N LEU A 64 12.51 -3.17 2.70
CA LEU A 64 13.15 -1.88 3.03
C LEU A 64 12.17 -0.98 3.81
N VAL A 65 10.94 -0.83 3.32
CA VAL A 65 9.90 -0.02 4.02
C VAL A 65 9.67 -0.55 5.43
N LYS A 66 9.71 -1.87 5.63
CA LYS A 66 9.58 -2.48 6.94
C LYS A 66 10.64 -2.03 7.95
N GLN A 67 11.81 -1.59 7.49
CA GLN A 67 12.90 -1.13 8.37
C GLN A 67 12.73 0.33 8.79
N GLU A 68 11.80 1.07 8.18
CA GLU A 68 11.48 2.46 8.53
C GLU A 68 10.54 2.58 9.74
N PHE A 69 9.97 1.45 10.20
CA PHE A 69 8.99 1.35 11.29
C PHE A 69 9.41 0.32 12.35
#